data_AF-A0A376VMC8-F1
#
_entry.id   AF-A0A376VMC8-F1
#
_cell.length_a   1.000
_cell.length_b   1.000
_cell.length_c   1.000
_cell.angle_alpha   90.00
_cell.angle_beta   90.00
_cell.angle_gamma   90.00
#
_symmetry.space_group_name_H-M   'P 1'
#
loop_
_entity.id
_entity.type
_entity.pdbx_description
1 polymer ?
#
loop_
_entity_poly.entity_id
_entity_poly.type
_entity_poly.pdbx_seq_one_letter_code
_entity_poly.pdbx_strand_id
1 'polypeptide(L)'
;MKNILLNNWLKILVMKNGDLSLADIKRDKNTGDMVESTIAIYADKLNLLSDVVNLLVKRAVFHKQISSVDELTKLTTEIASYCADEFKKLNDKRSW
;
A
#
# COMPACT_ATOMS: atom_id res chain seq x y z
N MET A 1 -15.15 6.01 -6.64
CA MET A 1 -14.49 5.79 -5.34
C MET A 1 -13.03 6.16 -5.49
N LYS A 2 -12.48 6.99 -4.60
CA LYS A 2 -11.06 7.37 -4.67
C LYS A 2 -10.19 6.17 -4.34
N ASN A 3 -9.12 5.97 -5.09
CA ASN A 3 -8.14 4.94 -4.82
C ASN A 3 -6.73 5.44 -5.12
N ILE A 4 -5.75 4.79 -4.51
CA ILE A 4 -4.34 4.94 -4.84
C ILE A 4 -3.72 3.57 -5.07
N LEU A 5 -2.76 3.52 -5.99
CA LEU A 5 -1.94 2.35 -6.25
C LEU A 5 -0.55 2.61 -5.67
N LEU A 6 -0.11 1.72 -4.80
CA LEU A 6 1.21 1.77 -4.19
C LEU A 6 2.09 0.72 -4.86
N ASN A 7 3.11 1.20 -5.56
CA ASN A 7 4.09 0.36 -6.26
C ASN A 7 3.47 -0.73 -7.17
N ASN A 8 2.31 -0.45 -7.79
CA ASN A 8 1.51 -1.39 -8.59
C ASN A 8 1.18 -2.74 -7.91
N TRP A 9 1.32 -2.81 -6.59
CA TRP A 9 1.27 -4.04 -5.81
C TRP A 9 0.18 -4.00 -4.76
N LEU A 10 -0.06 -2.83 -4.18
CA LEU A 10 -1.14 -2.62 -3.23
C LEU A 10 -2.09 -1.56 -3.78
N LYS A 11 -3.37 -1.74 -3.51
CA LYS A 11 -4.41 -0.76 -3.77
C LYS A 11 -5.07 -0.37 -2.47
N ILE A 12 -5.28 0.92 -2.29
CA ILE A 12 -6.10 1.44 -1.21
C ILE A 12 -7.34 2.08 -1.81
N LEU A 13 -8.50 1.72 -1.32
CA LEU A 13 -9.79 2.21 -1.76
C LEU A 13 -10.54 2.86 -0.61
N VAL A 14 -11.07 4.07 -0.82
CA VAL A 14 -12.04 4.68 0.09
C VAL A 14 -13.42 4.14 -0.22
N MET A 15 -13.98 3.39 0.73
CA MET A 15 -15.30 2.76 0.65
C MET A 15 -16.42 3.79 0.85
N LYS A 16 -17.66 3.44 0.47
CA LYS A 16 -18.81 4.35 0.57
C LYS A 16 -19.12 4.79 2.00
N ASN A 17 -18.83 3.95 2.98
CA ASN A 17 -19.02 4.22 4.40
C ASN A 17 -17.85 5.00 5.04
N GLY A 18 -16.81 5.35 4.26
CA GLY A 18 -15.63 6.05 4.74
C GLY A 18 -14.46 5.16 5.17
N ASP A 19 -14.69 3.84 5.30
CA ASP A 19 -13.64 2.88 5.59
C ASP A 19 -12.62 2.78 4.45
N LEU A 20 -11.45 2.25 4.77
CA LEU A 20 -10.34 2.11 3.84
C LEU A 20 -10.07 0.62 3.61
N SER A 21 -10.24 0.16 2.37
CA SER A 21 -9.88 -1.21 1.98
C SER A 21 -8.44 -1.23 1.46
N LEU A 22 -7.65 -2.16 1.97
CA LEU A 22 -6.33 -2.52 1.43
C LEU A 22 -6.45 -3.81 0.64
N ALA A 23 -6.02 -3.80 -0.61
CA ALA A 23 -5.99 -4.97 -1.47
C ALA A 23 -4.59 -5.22 -2.05
N ASP A 24 -4.24 -6.50 -2.20
CA ASP A 24 -3.08 -6.93 -3.00
C ASP A 24 -3.49 -6.98 -4.46
N ILE A 25 -2.59 -6.58 -5.34
CA ILE A 25 -2.75 -6.65 -6.79
C ILE A 25 -1.81 -7.74 -7.28
N LYS A 26 -2.39 -8.77 -7.91
CA LYS A 26 -1.67 -9.89 -8.49
C LYS A 26 -2.02 -10.00 -9.95
N ARG A 27 -1.13 -10.60 -10.75
CA ARG A 27 -1.50 -11.08 -12.08
C ARG A 27 -1.95 -12.52 -12.00
N ASP A 28 -3.09 -12.81 -12.62
CA ASP A 28 -3.46 -14.18 -12.91
C ASP A 28 -2.39 -14.82 -13.80
N LYS A 29 -1.97 -16.03 -13.45
CA LYS A 29 -0.87 -16.71 -14.16
C LYS A 29 -1.28 -17.23 -15.53
N ASN A 30 -2.57 -17.47 -15.75
CA ASN A 30 -3.09 -18.09 -16.96
C ASN A 30 -3.55 -17.03 -17.96
N THR A 31 -4.27 -16.01 -17.48
CA THR A 31 -4.82 -14.96 -18.35
C THR A 31 -3.95 -13.72 -18.41
N GLY A 32 -3.07 -13.51 -17.42
CA GLY A 32 -2.27 -12.30 -17.28
C GLY A 32 -3.05 -11.09 -16.75
N ASP A 33 -4.35 -11.25 -16.47
CA ASP A 33 -5.21 -10.18 -15.97
C ASP A 33 -4.81 -9.76 -14.55
N MET A 34 -5.04 -8.49 -14.21
CA MET A 34 -4.86 -8.04 -12.83
C MET A 34 -6.06 -8.45 -11.99
N VAL A 35 -5.77 -9.16 -10.89
CA VAL A 35 -6.74 -9.60 -9.89
C VAL A 35 -6.43 -8.86 -8.60
N GLU A 36 -7.46 -8.24 -8.04
CA GLU A 36 -7.40 -7.57 -6.73
C GLU A 36 -7.97 -8.51 -5.66
N SER A 37 -7.29 -8.59 -4.51
CA SER A 37 -7.78 -9.36 -3.36
C SER A 37 -7.69 -8.50 -2.11
N THR A 38 -8.83 -8.23 -1.46
CA THR A 38 -8.86 -7.45 -0.22
C THR A 38 -8.14 -8.23 0.88
N ILE A 39 -7.17 -7.58 1.51
CA ILE A 39 -6.39 -8.12 2.63
C ILE A 39 -7.11 -7.77 3.94
N ALA A 40 -7.50 -6.50 4.09
CA ALA A 40 -8.08 -5.97 5.32
C ALA A 40 -8.86 -4.67 5.05
N ILE A 41 -9.75 -4.32 5.97
CA ILE A 41 -10.52 -3.07 5.98
C ILE A 41 -10.23 -2.34 7.29
N TYR A 42 -9.99 -1.03 7.20
CA TYR A 42 -9.58 -0.19 8.31
C TYR A 42 -10.56 0.97 8.46
N ALA A 43 -10.99 1.22 9.70
CA ALA A 43 -11.72 2.42 10.07
C ALA A 43 -10.79 3.64 10.24
N ASP A 44 -9.49 3.42 10.48
CA ASP A 44 -8.52 4.46 10.77
C ASP A 44 -7.31 4.43 9.81
N LYS A 45 -6.81 5.63 9.46
CA LYS A 45 -5.72 5.83 8.50
C LYS A 45 -4.36 5.42 9.04
N LEU A 46 -4.09 5.63 10.32
CA LEU A 46 -2.78 5.34 10.92
C LEU A 46 -2.56 3.82 10.96
N ASN A 47 -3.59 3.05 11.32
CA ASN A 47 -3.52 1.59 11.29
C ASN A 47 -3.26 1.07 9.87
N LEU A 48 -3.99 1.58 8.88
CA LEU A 48 -3.75 1.22 7.48
C LEU A 48 -2.32 1.56 7.04
N LEU A 49 -1.83 2.76 7.35
CA LEU A 49 -0.50 3.19 6.95
C LEU A 49 0.59 2.32 7.56
N SER A 50 0.46 1.98 8.85
CA SER A 50 1.36 1.07 9.55
C SER A 50 1.46 -0.28 8.84
N ASP A 51 0.31 -0.87 8.49
CA ASP A 51 0.29 -2.19 7.85
C ASP A 51 0.81 -2.16 6.42
N VAL A 52 0.52 -1.10 5.66
CA VAL A 52 1.06 -0.90 4.31
C VAL A 52 2.59 -0.80 4.33
N VAL A 53 3.15 0.03 5.22
CA VAL A 53 4.61 0.17 5.36
C VAL A 53 5.23 -1.17 5.74
N ASN A 54 4.67 -1.85 6.73
CA ASN A 54 5.16 -3.15 7.19
C ASN A 54 5.13 -4.21 6.07
N LEU A 55 4.07 -4.26 5.27
CA LEU A 55 3.94 -5.18 4.15
C LEU A 55 5.01 -4.93 3.08
N LEU A 56 5.23 -3.68 2.69
CA LEU A 56 6.22 -3.33 1.68
C LEU A 56 7.66 -3.61 2.17
N VAL A 57 7.96 -3.27 3.42
CA VAL A 57 9.25 -3.57 4.05
C VAL A 57 9.51 -5.08 4.12
N LYS A 58 8.54 -5.86 4.63
CA LYS A 58 8.63 -7.32 4.68
C LYS A 58 8.85 -7.93 3.30
N ARG A 59 8.20 -7.39 2.26
CA ARG A 59 8.34 -7.87 0.89
C ARG A 59 9.75 -7.57 0.35
N ALA A 60 10.32 -6.40 0.63
CA ALA A 60 11.70 -6.08 0.26
C ALA A 60 12.75 -6.98 0.95
N VAL A 61 12.55 -7.28 2.24
CA VAL A 61 13.38 -8.25 2.99
C VAL A 61 13.27 -9.64 2.39
N PHE A 62 12.05 -10.11 2.10
CA PHE A 62 11.82 -11.43 1.52
C PHE A 62 12.47 -11.59 0.14
N HIS A 63 12.40 -10.57 -0.71
CA HIS A 63 13.08 -10.55 -2.00
C HIS A 63 14.60 -10.31 -1.89
N LYS A 64 15.16 -10.35 -0.68
CA LYS A 64 16.59 -10.19 -0.36
C LYS A 64 17.20 -8.90 -0.93
N GLN A 65 16.40 -7.86 -1.10
CA GLN A 65 16.88 -6.53 -1.49
C GLN A 65 17.51 -5.77 -0.30
N ILE A 66 17.36 -6.31 0.91
CA ILE A 66 17.89 -5.79 2.18
C ILE A 66 18.56 -6.95 2.90
N SER A 67 19.77 -6.72 3.42
CA SER A 67 20.56 -7.71 4.16
C SER A 67 21.04 -7.23 5.53
N SER A 68 20.81 -5.96 5.89
CA SER A 68 21.22 -5.35 7.16
C SER A 68 20.13 -4.54 7.85
N VAL A 69 20.31 -4.28 9.15
CA VAL A 69 19.39 -3.45 9.96
C VAL A 69 19.40 -2.00 9.50
N ASP A 70 20.55 -1.49 9.05
CA ASP A 70 20.66 -0.11 8.56
C ASP A 70 19.87 0.09 7.27
N GLU A 71 20.00 -0.83 6.31
CA GLU A 71 19.19 -0.83 5.09
C GLU A 71 17.69 -0.96 5.39
N LEU A 72 17.32 -1.79 6.37
CA LEU A 72 15.93 -1.94 6.82
C LEU A 72 15.37 -0.62 7.35
N THR A 73 16.13 0.07 8.20
CA THR A 73 15.74 1.34 8.82
C THR A 73 15.59 2.44 7.78
N LYS A 74 16.55 2.52 6.85
CA LYS A 74 16.51 3.47 5.73
C LYS A 74 15.29 3.22 4.85
N LEU A 75 15.07 1.98 4.42
CA LEU A 75 13.93 1.64 3.56
C LEU A 75 12.60 1.91 4.27
N THR A 76 12.48 1.58 5.54
CA THR A 76 11.25 1.82 6.32
C THR A 76 10.91 3.31 6.31
N THR A 77 11.90 4.18 6.48
CA THR A 77 11.73 5.64 6.45
C THR A 77 11.33 6.16 5.07
N GLU A 78 11.96 5.65 4.01
CA GLU A 78 11.65 6.00 2.62
C GLU A 78 10.22 5.56 2.24
N ILE A 79 9.85 4.31 2.55
CA ILE A 79 8.50 3.78 2.28
C ILE A 79 7.45 4.53 3.09
N ALA A 80 7.70 4.80 4.37
CA ALA A 80 6.75 5.56 5.20
C ALA A 80 6.51 6.97 4.63
N SER A 81 7.57 7.64 4.17
CA SER A 81 7.47 8.97 3.54
C SER A 81 6.69 8.91 2.22
N TYR A 82 7.02 7.94 1.36
CA TYR A 82 6.29 7.70 0.11
C TYR A 82 4.81 7.43 0.34
N CYS A 83 4.47 6.51 1.25
CA CYS A 83 3.08 6.20 1.56
C CYS A 83 2.35 7.41 2.14
N ALA A 84 2.97 8.18 3.04
CA ALA A 84 2.36 9.40 3.57
C ALA A 84 2.01 10.40 2.44
N ASP A 85 2.89 10.57 1.45
CA ASP A 85 2.66 11.47 0.32
C ASP A 85 1.56 10.97 -0.63
N GLU A 86 1.53 9.67 -0.93
CA GLU A 86 0.44 9.07 -1.72
C GLU A 86 -0.91 9.19 -1.00
N PHE A 87 -0.95 9.01 0.32
CA PHE A 87 -2.17 9.14 1.10
C PHE A 87 -2.71 10.56 1.16
N LYS A 88 -1.85 11.58 1.09
CA LYS A 88 -2.32 12.98 0.97
C LYS A 88 -3.18 13.16 -0.28
N LYS A 89 -2.87 12.46 -1.38
CA LYS A 89 -3.65 12.50 -2.64
C LYS A 89 -5.07 11.94 -2.48
N LEU A 90 -5.31 11.03 -1.54
CA LEU A 90 -6.68 10.57 -1.22
C LEU A 90 -7.52 11.68 -0.59
N ASN A 91 -6.91 12.52 0.24
CA ASN A 91 -7.58 13.63 0.92
C ASN A 91 -7.75 14.87 0.03
N ASP A 92 -6.96 14.97 -1.05
CA ASP A 92 -7.01 16.15 -1.89
C ASP A 92 -8.36 16.25 -2.61
N LYS A 93 -9.04 17.38 -2.41
CA LYS A 93 -10.37 17.68 -2.98
C LYS A 93 -10.31 18.06 -4.46
N ARG A 94 -9.13 18.09 -5.07
CA ARG A 94 -8.96 18.39 -6.49
C ARG A 94 -9.29 17.16 -7.34
N SER A 95 -10.58 16.94 -7.51
CA SER A 95 -11.17 16.30 -8.69
C SER A 95 -10.70 17.03 -9.94
N TRP A 96 -9.99 16.33 -10.81
CA TRP A 96 -9.89 16.67 -12.22
C TRP A 96 -10.81 15.70 -12.98
#